data_AF-A0ABD0L6J5-F1
#
_entry.id   AF-A0ABD0L6J5-F1
#
_cell.length_a   1.000
_cell.length_b   1.000
_cell.length_c   1.000
_cell.angle_alpha   90.00
_cell.angle_beta   90.00
_cell.angle_gamma   90.00
#
_symmetry.space_group_name_H-M   'P 1'
#
loop_
_entity.id
_entity.type
_entity.pdbx_description
1 polymer ?
#
loop_
_entity_poly.entity_id
_entity_poly.type
_entity_poly.pdbx_seq_one_letter_code
_entity_poly.pdbx_strand_id
1 'polypeptide(L)'
;MTARALWATVRGLDEDVPIVVGAILVYILAFILCLILQRITRLILPRVLYVFVADFFFSLAICAYPYSHGTMRQLFGHAGYFFAAVPLVTLTCLTFEGSPSPLGVFAKYVKGEESLTRLVVRVVIQTVAAFLSFRLVYLIWSMEVWRHS
;
A
#
# COMPACT_ATOMS: atom_id res chain seq x y z
N MET A 1 4.90 -9.66 28.79
CA MET A 1 5.94 -9.06 27.92
C MET A 1 6.01 -7.57 28.21
N THR A 2 7.18 -7.06 28.60
CA THR A 2 7.37 -5.64 28.91
C THR A 2 7.62 -4.84 27.63
N ALA A 3 7.20 -3.57 27.60
CA ALA A 3 7.47 -2.66 26.47
C ALA A 3 8.96 -2.60 26.10
N ARG A 4 9.86 -2.83 27.06
CA ARG A 4 11.31 -2.95 26.85
C ARG A 4 11.71 -4.14 25.99
N ALA A 5 11.05 -5.29 26.15
CA ALA A 5 11.34 -6.49 25.35
C ALA A 5 10.85 -6.31 23.91
N LEU A 6 9.64 -5.74 23.73
CA LEU A 6 9.13 -5.38 22.41
C LEU A 6 10.06 -4.36 21.72
N TRP A 7 10.62 -3.43 22.48
CA TRP A 7 11.54 -2.40 21.97
C TRP A 7 12.93 -2.93 21.65
N ALA A 8 13.41 -3.96 22.35
CA ALA A 8 14.67 -4.64 22.03
C ALA A 8 14.56 -5.45 20.73
N THR A 9 13.43 -6.16 20.53
CA THR A 9 13.15 -6.88 19.28
C THR A 9 13.00 -5.93 18.08
N VAL A 10 12.44 -4.73 18.31
CA VAL A 10 12.32 -3.66 17.29
C VAL A 10 13.65 -2.93 17.03
N ARG A 11 14.65 -3.07 17.90
CA ARG A 11 15.96 -2.42 17.77
C ARG A 11 17.04 -3.27 17.11
N GLY A 12 16.77 -4.54 16.78
CA GLY A 12 17.71 -5.38 16.02
C GLY A 12 19.09 -5.48 16.67
N LEU A 13 19.14 -5.59 18.01
CA LEU A 13 20.40 -5.71 18.74
C LEU A 13 21.02 -7.12 18.67
N ASP A 14 20.37 -8.05 17.98
CA ASP A 14 20.95 -9.32 17.54
C ASP A 14 20.61 -9.50 16.05
N GLU A 15 21.67 -9.61 15.24
CA GLU A 15 21.76 -10.13 13.86
C GLU A 15 20.69 -9.71 12.84
N ASP A 16 21.14 -9.02 11.76
CA ASP A 16 20.47 -8.82 10.47
C ASP A 16 18.94 -9.00 10.48
N VAL A 17 18.18 -7.89 10.54
CA VAL A 17 16.71 -7.92 10.42
C VAL A 17 16.33 -8.87 9.28
N PRO A 18 15.67 -10.00 9.56
CA PRO A 18 15.44 -10.99 8.53
C PRO A 18 14.70 -10.33 7.37
N ILE A 19 15.13 -10.56 6.13
CA ILE A 19 14.56 -9.95 4.91
C ILE A 19 13.02 -10.04 4.87
N VAL A 20 12.47 -11.10 5.48
CA VAL A 20 11.05 -11.34 5.70
C VAL A 20 10.40 -10.27 6.59
N VAL A 21 11.05 -9.90 7.69
CA VAL A 21 10.60 -8.84 8.60
C VAL A 21 10.56 -7.50 7.90
N GLY A 22 11.60 -7.14 7.12
CA GLY A 22 11.59 -5.91 6.31
C GLY A 22 10.46 -5.90 5.28
N ALA A 23 10.24 -7.03 4.59
CA ALA A 23 9.12 -7.16 3.66
C ALA A 23 7.75 -6.98 4.34
N ILE A 24 7.57 -7.54 5.55
CA ILE A 24 6.36 -7.37 6.38
C ILE A 24 6.20 -5.92 6.83
N LEU A 25 7.27 -5.25 7.25
CA LEU A 25 7.24 -3.85 7.66
C LEU A 25 6.81 -2.94 6.51
N VAL A 26 7.31 -3.17 5.29
CA VAL A 26 6.84 -2.44 4.10
C VAL A 26 5.34 -2.61 3.88
N TYR A 27 4.81 -3.84 3.99
CA TYR A 27 3.36 -4.06 3.86
C TYR A 27 2.56 -3.27 4.90
N ILE A 28 2.93 -3.42 6.18
CA ILE A 28 2.21 -2.82 7.30
C ILE A 28 2.29 -1.30 7.22
N LEU A 29 3.48 -0.74 6.98
CA LEU A 29 3.67 0.71 6.93
C LEU A 29 2.97 1.31 5.71
N ALA A 30 3.09 0.71 4.53
CA ALA A 30 2.37 1.20 3.35
C ALA A 30 0.86 1.18 3.57
N PHE A 31 0.33 0.09 4.14
CA PHE A 31 -1.09 -0.04 4.47
C PHE A 31 -1.54 1.03 5.48
N ILE A 32 -0.87 1.13 6.63
CA ILE A 32 -1.25 2.04 7.71
C ILE A 32 -1.13 3.50 7.26
N LEU A 33 -0.02 3.88 6.62
CA LEU A 33 0.20 5.26 6.17
C LEU A 33 -0.87 5.67 5.15
N CYS A 34 -1.10 4.84 4.13
CA CYS A 34 -2.12 5.15 3.12
C CYS A 34 -3.53 5.18 3.72
N LEU A 35 -3.85 4.28 4.67
CA LEU A 35 -5.15 4.25 5.33
C LEU A 35 -5.37 5.51 6.17
N ILE A 36 -4.39 5.87 7.01
CA ILE A 36 -4.47 7.07 7.84
C ILE A 36 -4.64 8.31 6.97
N LEU A 37 -3.82 8.47 5.92
CA LEU A 37 -3.91 9.62 5.02
C LEU A 37 -5.25 9.66 4.26
N GLN A 38 -5.78 8.50 3.83
CA GLN A 38 -7.12 8.43 3.23
C GLN A 38 -8.20 8.85 4.24
N ARG A 39 -8.13 8.39 5.50
CA ARG A 39 -9.10 8.77 6.53
C ARG A 39 -9.03 10.25 6.90
N ILE A 40 -7.84 10.82 7.02
CA ILE A 40 -7.65 12.25 7.27
C ILE A 40 -8.24 13.07 6.10
N THR A 41 -7.91 12.71 4.86
CA THR A 41 -8.41 13.44 3.68
C THR A 41 -9.92 13.34 3.52
N ARG A 42 -10.56 12.24 3.96
CA ARG A 42 -12.03 12.14 4.03
C ARG A 42 -12.67 13.18 4.94
N LEU A 43 -12.01 13.54 6.04
CA LEU A 43 -12.53 14.53 6.99
C LEU A 43 -12.41 15.96 6.46
N ILE A 44 -11.45 16.21 5.57
CA ILE A 44 -11.10 17.56 5.10
C ILE A 44 -11.77 17.87 3.75
N LEU A 45 -11.87 16.88 2.85
CA LEU A 45 -12.28 17.11 1.47
C LEU A 45 -13.78 16.88 1.23
N PRO A 46 -14.40 17.66 0.32
CA PRO A 46 -15.76 17.37 -0.12
C PRO A 46 -15.80 16.05 -0.91
N ARG A 47 -16.94 15.35 -0.83
CA ARG A 47 -17.14 14.01 -1.41
C ARG A 47 -16.79 13.91 -2.90
N VAL A 48 -17.01 14.99 -3.66
CA VAL A 48 -16.70 15.06 -5.09
C VAL A 48 -15.20 14.90 -5.36
N LEU A 49 -14.36 15.56 -4.56
CA LEU A 49 -12.90 15.50 -4.68
C LEU A 49 -12.31 14.27 -3.99
N TYR A 50 -12.92 13.85 -2.88
CA TYR A 50 -12.45 12.72 -2.09
C TYR A 50 -12.38 11.42 -2.90
N VAL A 51 -13.29 11.17 -3.86
CA VAL A 51 -13.26 9.95 -4.69
C VAL A 51 -11.91 9.77 -5.40
N PHE A 52 -11.31 10.86 -5.86
CA PHE A 52 -10.02 10.82 -6.54
C PHE A 52 -8.87 10.52 -5.57
N VAL A 53 -8.90 11.14 -4.39
CA VAL A 53 -7.89 10.92 -3.34
C VAL A 53 -8.01 9.51 -2.75
N ALA A 54 -9.23 8.99 -2.65
CA ALA A 54 -9.49 7.63 -2.23
C ALA A 54 -8.84 6.63 -3.21
N ASP A 55 -9.07 6.80 -4.52
CA ASP A 55 -8.43 6.02 -5.57
C ASP A 55 -6.90 6.13 -5.54
N PHE A 56 -6.37 7.33 -5.28
CA PHE A 56 -4.93 7.57 -5.15
C PHE A 56 -4.31 6.70 -4.05
N PHE A 57 -4.80 6.81 -2.80
CA PHE A 57 -4.21 6.07 -1.68
C PHE A 57 -4.43 4.57 -1.77
N PHE A 58 -5.58 4.13 -2.30
CA PHE A 58 -5.84 2.72 -2.51
C PHE A 58 -4.88 2.13 -3.56
N SER A 59 -4.68 2.83 -4.68
CA SER A 59 -3.74 2.41 -5.72
C SER A 59 -2.30 2.48 -5.22
N LEU A 60 -1.92 3.52 -4.48
CA LEU A 60 -0.59 3.69 -3.91
C LEU A 60 -0.21 2.50 -3.01
N ALA A 61 -1.14 2.09 -2.12
CA ALA A 61 -0.93 0.95 -1.24
C ALA A 61 -0.80 -0.37 -2.04
N ILE A 62 -1.74 -0.67 -2.94
CA ILE A 62 -1.70 -1.90 -3.73
C ILE A 62 -0.44 -1.96 -4.61
N CYS A 63 -0.04 -0.85 -5.22
CA CYS A 63 1.16 -0.78 -6.06
C CYS A 63 2.47 -0.78 -5.26
N ALA A 64 2.42 -0.62 -3.93
CA ALA A 64 3.60 -0.75 -3.06
C ALA A 64 3.88 -2.22 -2.68
N TYR A 65 2.85 -3.07 -2.61
CA TYR A 65 3.03 -4.46 -2.17
C TYR A 65 3.92 -5.32 -3.10
N PRO A 66 3.90 -5.18 -4.44
CA PRO A 66 4.74 -5.97 -5.34
C PRO A 66 6.23 -5.95 -5.01
N TYR A 67 6.74 -4.84 -4.47
CA TYR A 67 8.15 -4.72 -4.08
C TYR A 67 8.53 -5.71 -2.98
N SER A 68 7.63 -5.99 -2.05
CA SER A 68 7.82 -7.00 -1.01
C SER A 68 7.32 -8.39 -1.44
N HIS A 69 6.32 -8.46 -2.34
CA HIS A 69 5.84 -9.75 -2.86
C HIS A 69 6.94 -10.46 -3.67
N GLY A 70 7.75 -9.69 -4.41
CA GLY A 70 8.93 -10.20 -5.10
C GLY A 70 9.88 -10.91 -4.14
N THR A 71 10.19 -10.28 -3.00
CA THR A 71 11.01 -10.85 -1.94
C THR A 71 10.41 -12.12 -1.35
N MET A 72 9.12 -12.11 -1.00
CA MET A 72 8.44 -13.30 -0.48
C MET A 72 8.43 -14.45 -1.48
N ARG A 73 8.24 -14.15 -2.77
CA ARG A 73 8.29 -15.14 -3.84
C ARG A 73 9.68 -15.74 -4.01
N GLN A 74 10.73 -14.92 -3.91
CA GLN A 74 12.11 -15.40 -4.04
C GLN A 74 12.50 -16.33 -2.89
N LEU A 75 12.07 -16.04 -1.65
CA LEU A 75 12.44 -16.82 -0.47
C LEU A 75 11.57 -18.06 -0.26
N PHE A 76 10.27 -17.99 -0.57
CA PHE A 76 9.28 -19.02 -0.22
C PHE A 76 8.46 -19.51 -1.42
N GLY A 77 8.89 -19.17 -2.64
CA GLY A 77 8.23 -19.57 -3.88
C GLY A 77 6.80 -19.03 -4.02
N HIS A 78 6.00 -19.75 -4.80
CA HIS A 78 4.60 -19.37 -5.07
C HIS A 78 3.72 -19.39 -3.81
N ALA A 79 4.00 -20.27 -2.85
CA ALA A 79 3.25 -20.36 -1.61
C ALA A 79 3.42 -19.08 -0.77
N GLY A 80 4.66 -18.61 -0.57
CA GLY A 80 4.90 -17.37 0.17
C GLY A 80 4.30 -16.14 -0.51
N TYR A 81 4.35 -16.07 -1.85
CA TYR A 81 3.64 -15.03 -2.59
C TYR A 81 2.13 -15.07 -2.29
N PHE A 82 1.51 -16.25 -2.36
CA PHE A 82 0.08 -16.41 -2.14
C PHE A 82 -0.33 -16.00 -0.71
N PHE A 83 0.38 -16.51 0.31
CA PHE A 83 0.08 -16.22 1.71
C PHE A 83 0.41 -14.77 2.12
N ALA A 84 1.32 -14.08 1.42
CA ALA A 84 1.54 -12.66 1.64
C ALA A 84 0.50 -11.80 0.89
N ALA A 85 0.28 -12.08 -0.39
CA ALA A 85 -0.52 -11.21 -1.25
C ALA A 85 -2.02 -11.31 -0.99
N VAL A 86 -2.57 -12.51 -0.84
CA VAL A 86 -4.03 -12.69 -0.74
C VAL A 86 -4.60 -12.02 0.51
N PRO A 87 -4.09 -12.27 1.73
CA PRO A 87 -4.64 -11.64 2.92
C PRO A 87 -4.51 -10.12 2.89
N LEU A 88 -3.35 -9.61 2.45
CA LEU A 88 -3.07 -8.18 2.43
C LEU A 88 -3.92 -7.43 1.40
N VAL A 89 -4.02 -7.94 0.18
CA VAL A 89 -4.87 -7.35 -0.86
C VAL A 89 -6.34 -7.45 -0.45
N THR A 90 -6.78 -8.57 0.11
CA THR A 90 -8.15 -8.73 0.63
C THR A 90 -8.45 -7.70 1.72
N LEU A 91 -7.56 -7.57 2.71
CA LEU A 91 -7.70 -6.58 3.78
C LEU A 91 -7.76 -5.17 3.22
N THR A 92 -6.92 -4.85 2.23
CA THR A 92 -6.90 -3.53 1.57
C THR A 92 -8.24 -3.28 0.86
N CYS A 93 -8.76 -4.24 0.11
CA CYS A 93 -10.06 -4.14 -0.56
C CYS A 93 -11.24 -3.99 0.40
N LEU A 94 -11.16 -4.55 1.61
CA LEU A 94 -12.21 -4.42 2.63
C LEU A 94 -12.14 -3.08 3.39
N THR A 95 -10.96 -2.45 3.46
CA THR A 95 -10.72 -1.31 4.34
C THR A 95 -10.62 0.03 3.60
N PHE A 96 -10.10 0.04 2.38
CA PHE A 96 -9.94 1.24 1.57
C PHE A 96 -11.20 1.56 0.78
N GLU A 97 -11.48 2.86 0.64
CA GLU A 97 -12.52 3.36 -0.24
C GLU A 97 -11.92 3.68 -1.62
N GLY A 98 -12.74 3.57 -2.67
CA GLY A 98 -12.35 3.89 -4.05
C GLY A 98 -12.22 2.65 -4.95
N SER A 99 -11.43 2.78 -5.99
CA SER A 99 -11.06 1.71 -6.91
C SER A 99 -9.53 1.71 -7.07
N PRO A 100 -8.87 0.56 -6.96
CA PRO A 100 -7.42 0.47 -7.08
C PRO A 100 -6.95 0.15 -8.51
N SER A 101 -7.88 0.01 -9.45
CA SER A 101 -7.60 -0.50 -10.79
C SER A 101 -8.29 0.34 -11.85
N PRO A 102 -7.56 0.77 -12.90
CA PRO A 102 -8.14 1.44 -14.06
C PRO A 102 -9.27 0.63 -14.70
N LEU A 103 -9.13 -0.71 -14.72
CA LEU A 103 -10.14 -1.61 -15.25
C LEU A 103 -11.42 -1.60 -14.42
N GLY A 104 -11.30 -1.44 -13.09
CA GLY A 104 -12.44 -1.31 -12.20
C GLY A 104 -13.26 -0.03 -12.48
N VAL A 105 -12.59 1.08 -12.78
CA VAL A 105 -13.24 2.34 -13.15
C VAL A 105 -13.81 2.26 -14.57
N PHE A 106 -13.08 1.64 -15.51
CA PHE A 106 -13.57 1.41 -16.87
C PHE A 106 -14.84 0.57 -16.89
N ALA A 107 -14.92 -0.48 -16.07
CA ALA A 107 -16.14 -1.28 -15.94
C ALA A 107 -17.33 -0.45 -15.45
N LYS A 108 -17.12 0.53 -14.55
CA LYS A 108 -18.17 1.45 -14.10
C LYS A 108 -18.61 2.41 -15.20
N TYR A 109 -17.68 2.88 -16.03
CA TYR A 109 -17.98 3.70 -17.20
C TYR A 109 -18.84 2.93 -18.22
N VAL A 110 -18.49 1.68 -18.53
CA VAL A 110 -19.27 0.83 -19.45
C VAL A 110 -20.70 0.59 -18.92
N LYS A 111 -20.87 0.53 -17.60
CA LYS A 111 -22.18 0.40 -16.94
C LYS A 111 -22.97 1.72 -16.85
N GLY A 112 -22.40 2.85 -17.28
CA GLY A 112 -23.02 4.17 -17.14
C GLY A 112 -23.01 4.74 -15.72
N GLU A 113 -22.28 4.13 -14.79
CA GLU A 113 -22.15 4.59 -13.39
C GLU A 113 -21.12 5.73 -13.24
N GLU A 114 -20.33 5.98 -14.29
CA GLU A 114 -19.23 6.94 -14.30
C GLU A 114 -19.19 7.71 -15.62
N SER A 115 -18.84 9.00 -15.60
CA SER A 115 -18.67 9.79 -16.82
C SER A 115 -17.28 9.60 -17.44
N LEU A 116 -17.15 9.84 -18.76
CA LEU A 116 -15.87 9.71 -19.47
C LEU A 116 -14.79 10.60 -18.84
N THR A 117 -15.11 11.85 -18.52
CA THR A 117 -14.18 12.77 -17.86
C THR A 117 -13.69 12.22 -16.53
N ARG A 118 -14.60 11.67 -15.72
CA ARG A 118 -14.25 11.13 -14.40
C ARG A 118 -13.45 9.83 -14.51
N LEU A 119 -13.74 8.98 -15.50
CA LEU A 119 -12.89 7.84 -15.86
C LEU A 119 -11.45 8.31 -16.14
N VAL A 120 -11.26 9.24 -17.05
CA VAL A 120 -9.91 9.71 -17.44
C VAL A 120 -9.15 10.26 -16.25
N VAL A 121 -9.77 11.13 -15.45
CA VAL A 121 -9.13 11.72 -14.27
C VAL A 121 -8.76 10.66 -13.22
N ARG A 122 -9.65 9.70 -12.94
CA ARG A 122 -9.37 8.61 -11.99
C ARG A 122 -8.21 7.74 -12.48
N VAL A 123 -8.18 7.38 -13.76
CA VAL A 123 -7.08 6.58 -14.34
C VAL A 123 -5.74 7.33 -14.25
N VAL A 124 -5.72 8.63 -14.55
CA VAL A 124 -4.50 9.45 -14.40
C VAL A 124 -4.02 9.43 -12.95
N ILE A 125 -4.92 9.61 -11.99
CA ILE A 125 -4.59 9.65 -10.56
C ILE A 125 -4.08 8.30 -10.05
N GLN A 126 -4.70 7.19 -10.46
CA GLN A 126 -4.23 5.84 -10.14
C GLN A 126 -2.85 5.57 -10.76
N THR A 127 -2.61 6.07 -11.97
CA THR A 127 -1.30 5.96 -12.66
C THR A 127 -0.22 6.73 -11.91
N VAL A 128 -0.51 7.97 -11.50
CA VAL A 128 0.41 8.78 -10.68
C VAL A 128 0.71 8.09 -9.34
N ALA A 129 -0.30 7.53 -8.68
CA ALA A 129 -0.13 6.74 -7.46
C ALA A 129 0.79 5.53 -7.68
N ALA A 130 0.64 4.82 -8.80
CA ALA A 130 1.50 3.68 -9.14
C ALA A 130 2.97 4.10 -9.30
N PHE A 131 3.25 5.24 -9.95
CA PHE A 131 4.63 5.76 -10.04
C PHE A 131 5.18 6.21 -8.69
N LEU A 132 4.34 6.78 -7.83
CA LEU A 132 4.74 7.23 -6.49
C LEU A 132 4.88 6.08 -5.48
N SER A 133 4.37 4.88 -5.76
CA SER A 133 4.48 3.74 -4.85
C SER A 133 5.94 3.36 -4.61
N PHE A 134 6.80 3.49 -5.63
CA PHE A 134 8.24 3.30 -5.47
C PHE A 134 8.85 4.28 -4.45
N ARG A 135 8.43 5.55 -4.49
CA ARG A 135 8.93 6.57 -3.56
C ARG A 135 8.48 6.28 -2.13
N LEU A 136 7.25 5.78 -1.95
CA LEU A 136 6.77 5.34 -0.65
C LEU A 136 7.59 4.16 -0.11
N VAL A 137 7.83 3.15 -0.94
CA VAL A 137 8.64 1.99 -0.53
C VAL A 137 10.08 2.40 -0.22
N TYR A 138 10.68 3.25 -1.06
CA TYR A 138 12.02 3.78 -0.82
C TYR A 138 12.10 4.59 0.48
N LEU A 139 11.08 5.40 0.80
CA LEU A 139 10.99 6.09 2.07
C LEU A 139 10.97 5.11 3.25
N ILE A 140 10.16 4.04 3.15
CA ILE A 140 10.09 3.01 4.19
C ILE A 140 11.44 2.32 4.37
N TRP A 141 12.08 1.88 3.28
CA TRP A 141 13.42 1.30 3.35
C TRP A 141 14.46 2.27 3.91
N SER A 142 14.39 3.56 3.57
CA SER A 142 15.33 4.54 4.11
C SER A 142 15.22 4.69 5.63
N MET A 143 14.03 4.50 6.22
CA MET A 143 13.87 4.49 7.67
C MET A 143 14.49 3.25 8.34
N GLU A 144 14.62 2.14 7.62
CA GLU A 144 15.36 0.95 8.07
C GLU A 144 16.88 1.14 7.89
N VAL A 145 17.32 1.69 6.76
CA VAL A 145 18.74 1.83 6.38
C VAL A 145 19.48 2.88 7.22
N TRP A 146 18.83 4.00 7.60
CA TRP A 146 19.44 5.07 8.42
C TRP A 146 19.76 4.66 9.87
N ARG A 147 19.49 3.42 10.27
CA ARG A 147 19.79 2.89 11.61
C ARG A 147 21.10 2.09 11.69
N HIS A 148 21.77 1.84 10.56
CA HIS A 148 22.98 1.01 10.47
C HIS A 148 24.24 1.77 10.01
N SER A 149 24.19 3.10 9.98
CA SER A 149 25.34 4.01 9.72
C SER A 149 25.50 4.98 10.88
#